data_AF-A0A3D0UWU6-F1
#
_entry.id   AF-A0A3D0UWU6-F1
#
_cell.length_a   1.000
_cell.length_b   1.000
_cell.length_c   1.000
_cell.angle_alpha   90.00
_cell.angle_beta   90.00
_cell.angle_gamma   90.00
#
_symmetry.space_group_name_H-M   'P 1'
#
loop_
_entity.id
_entity.type
_entity.pdbx_description
1 polymer ?
#
loop_
_entity_poly.entity_id
_entity_poly.type
_entity_poly.pdbx_seq_one_letter_code
_entity_poly.pdbx_strand_id
1 'polypeptide(L)'
;MSKKDDFKEIIEQAKINHQYNKKTIVFLDEIHRRNKAQQDSLLPYVEKGVITLIGATTENPSFTINNALLSRCRLFVFEKISEEDIS
;
A
#
# COMPACT_ATOMS: atom_id res chain seq x y z
N MET A 1 19.46 12.91 -3.52
CA MET A 1 18.09 13.41 -3.73
C MET A 1 17.19 12.79 -2.68
N SER A 2 16.46 13.63 -1.96
CA SER A 2 15.84 13.32 -0.66
C SER A 2 14.67 12.33 -0.80
N LYS A 3 14.72 11.20 -0.08
CA LYS A 3 13.67 10.15 0.04
C LYS A 3 12.33 10.63 0.67
N LYS A 4 12.09 11.94 0.74
CA LYS A 4 10.88 12.54 1.34
C LYS A 4 9.70 12.61 0.36
N ASP A 5 9.94 12.50 -0.95
CA ASP A 5 8.94 12.83 -1.98
C ASP A 5 8.34 11.63 -2.76
N ASP A 6 8.67 10.38 -2.41
CA ASP A 6 8.32 9.19 -3.22
C ASP A 6 6.82 9.07 -3.60
N PHE A 7 5.90 9.51 -2.72
CA PHE A 7 4.46 9.32 -2.93
C PHE A 7 3.72 10.55 -3.42
N LYS A 8 4.33 11.74 -3.34
CA LYS A 8 3.60 12.99 -3.52
C LYS A 8 3.03 13.11 -4.93
N GLU A 9 3.86 12.87 -5.93
CA GLU A 9 3.46 12.93 -7.35
C GLU A 9 2.39 11.88 -7.69
N ILE A 10 2.57 10.65 -7.20
CA ILE A 10 1.62 9.54 -7.38
C ILE A 10 0.25 9.93 -6.81
N ILE A 11 0.23 10.51 -5.60
CA ILE A 11 -1.00 10.92 -4.93
C ILE A 11 -1.67 12.09 -5.65
N GLU A 12 -0.92 13.07 -6.16
CA GLU A 12 -1.52 14.15 -6.95
C GLU A 12 -2.18 13.63 -8.23
N GLN A 13 -1.53 12.69 -8.93
CA GLN A 13 -2.15 12.03 -10.08
C GLN A 13 -3.39 11.20 -9.69
N ALA A 14 -3.33 10.50 -8.56
CA ALA A 14 -4.48 9.74 -8.05
C ALA A 14 -5.68 10.65 -7.73
N LYS A 15 -5.45 11.85 -7.19
CA LYS A 15 -6.50 12.86 -6.95
C LYS A 15 -7.13 13.33 -8.25
N ILE A 16 -6.33 13.61 -9.27
CA ILE A 16 -6.83 14.00 -10.59
C ILE A 16 -7.70 12.87 -11.15
N ASN A 17 -7.19 11.63 -11.15
CA ASN A 17 -7.95 10.46 -11.59
C ASN A 17 -9.29 10.33 -10.83
N HIS A 18 -9.27 10.51 -9.51
CA HIS A 18 -10.45 10.45 -8.66
C HIS A 18 -11.52 11.49 -9.04
N GLN A 19 -11.13 12.71 -9.43
CA GLN A 19 -12.07 13.73 -9.93
C GLN A 19 -12.80 13.30 -11.20
N TYR A 20 -12.16 12.47 -12.03
CA TYR A 20 -12.75 11.89 -13.24
C TYR A 20 -13.35 10.49 -13.01
N ASN A 21 -13.66 10.12 -11.75
CA ASN A 21 -14.14 8.79 -11.36
C ASN A 21 -13.25 7.62 -11.83
N LYS A 22 -11.97 7.88 -12.10
CA LYS A 22 -10.99 6.86 -12.47
C LYS A 22 -10.33 6.32 -11.22
N LYS A 23 -10.46 5.00 -11.02
CA LYS A 23 -9.83 4.30 -9.90
C LYS A 23 -8.32 4.25 -10.08
N THR A 24 -7.58 4.42 -8.99
CA THR A 24 -6.13 4.31 -8.95
C THR A 24 -5.72 3.24 -7.94
N ILE A 25 -4.89 2.29 -8.36
CA ILE A 25 -4.26 1.31 -7.47
C ILE A 25 -2.83 1.77 -7.22
N VAL A 26 -2.44 1.82 -5.95
CA VAL A 26 -1.04 2.04 -5.54
C VAL A 26 -0.51 0.73 -4.97
N PHE A 27 0.45 0.14 -5.67
CA PHE A 27 1.14 -1.07 -5.23
C PHE A 27 2.46 -0.70 -4.57
N LEU A 28 2.63 -1.10 -3.31
CA LEU A 28 3.86 -0.91 -2.54
C LEU A 28 4.46 -2.27 -2.23
N ASP A 29 5.52 -2.62 -2.95
CA ASP A 29 6.33 -3.77 -2.59
C ASP A 29 7.17 -3.48 -1.35
N GLU A 30 7.46 -4.52 -0.57
CA GLU A 30 8.20 -4.44 0.69
C GLU A 30 7.72 -3.29 1.60
N ILE A 31 6.40 -3.18 1.81
CA ILE A 31 5.79 -2.05 2.54
C ILE A 31 6.36 -1.89 3.97
N HIS A 32 6.92 -2.95 4.56
CA HIS A 32 7.64 -2.93 5.83
C HIS A 32 8.84 -1.98 5.85
N ARG A 33 9.43 -1.63 4.69
CA ARG A 33 10.54 -0.66 4.59
C ARG A 33 10.11 0.79 4.80
N ARG A 34 8.79 1.06 4.81
CA ARG A 34 8.26 2.42 4.99
C ARG A 34 8.12 2.73 6.46
N ASN A 35 8.66 3.88 6.85
CA ASN A 35 8.56 4.33 8.23
C ASN A 35 7.11 4.73 8.58
N LYS A 36 6.81 4.84 9.88
CA LYS A 36 5.47 5.17 10.38
C LYS A 36 4.90 6.45 9.75
N ALA A 37 5.71 7.51 9.60
CA ALA A 37 5.24 8.77 9.03
C ALA A 37 4.82 8.66 7.56
N GLN A 38 5.53 7.83 6.77
CA GLN A 38 5.17 7.52 5.39
C GLN A 38 3.92 6.63 5.31
N GLN A 39 3.73 5.71 6.25
CA GLN A 39 2.53 4.89 6.33
C GLN A 39 1.30 5.74 6.71
N ASP A 40 1.45 6.60 7.73
CA ASP A 40 0.38 7.49 8.21
C ASP A 40 -0.05 8.48 7.11
N SER A 41 0.88 8.94 6.26
CA SER A 41 0.55 9.88 5.18
C SER A 41 -0.35 9.29 4.09
N LEU A 42 -0.45 7.96 3.97
CA LEU A 42 -1.32 7.28 3.00
C LEU A 42 -2.78 7.21 3.46
N LEU A 43 -3.03 7.24 4.78
CA LEU A 43 -4.36 7.03 5.38
C LEU A 43 -5.46 7.90 4.77
N PRO A 44 -5.27 9.24 4.60
CA PRO A 44 -6.35 10.08 4.09
C PRO A 44 -6.78 9.71 2.67
N TYR A 45 -5.88 9.14 1.87
CA TYR A 45 -6.14 8.78 0.47
C TYR A 45 -6.79 7.40 0.36
N VAL A 46 -6.45 6.47 1.25
CA VAL A 46 -7.12 5.17 1.38
C VAL A 46 -8.55 5.35 1.87
N GLU A 47 -8.74 6.12 2.95
CA GLU A 47 -10.06 6.35 3.57
C GLU A 47 -11.06 7.03 2.63
N LYS A 48 -10.58 7.98 1.81
CA LYS A 48 -11.42 8.71 0.86
C LYS A 48 -11.64 7.94 -0.46
N GLY A 49 -11.05 6.75 -0.61
CA GLY A 49 -11.12 5.99 -1.86
C GLY A 49 -10.36 6.60 -3.04
N VAL A 50 -9.49 7.58 -2.79
CA VAL A 50 -8.62 8.19 -3.82
C VAL A 50 -7.66 7.16 -4.38
N ILE A 51 -7.17 6.26 -3.52
CA ILE A 51 -6.37 5.10 -3.92
C ILE A 51 -6.93 3.82 -3.31
N THR A 52 -6.76 2.72 -4.04
CA THR A 52 -6.75 1.38 -3.46
C THR A 52 -5.29 1.00 -3.20
N LEU A 53 -4.93 0.83 -1.93
CA LEU A 53 -3.58 0.43 -1.53
C LEU A 53 -3.44 -1.09 -1.54
N ILE A 54 -2.41 -1.59 -2.22
CA ILE A 54 -1.97 -2.97 -2.13
C ILE A 54 -0.53 -2.95 -1.61
N GLY A 55 -0.32 -3.39 -0.37
CA GLY A 55 1.00 -3.55 0.22
C GLY A 55 1.42 -5.01 0.20
N ALA A 56 2.63 -5.30 -0.29
CA ALA A 56 3.23 -6.62 -0.25
C ALA A 56 4.39 -6.66 0.76
N THR A 57 4.50 -7.76 1.50
CA THR A 57 5.59 -7.95 2.47
C THR A 57 5.83 -9.45 2.69
N THR A 58 7.09 -9.82 2.91
CA THR A 58 7.48 -11.16 3.39
C THR A 58 7.59 -11.22 4.91
N GLU A 59 7.52 -10.07 5.59
CA GLU A 59 7.57 -9.96 7.05
C GLU A 59 6.16 -10.01 7.66
N ASN A 60 6.06 -10.36 8.94
CA ASN A 60 4.78 -10.35 9.65
C ASN A 60 4.22 -8.91 9.73
N PRO A 61 3.06 -8.64 9.11
CA PRO A 61 2.53 -7.29 8.99
C PRO A 61 2.09 -6.70 10.33
N SER A 62 1.74 -7.52 11.33
CA SER A 62 1.33 -7.04 12.66
C SER A 62 2.44 -6.30 13.43
N PHE A 63 3.70 -6.47 13.05
CA PHE A 63 4.84 -5.77 13.67
C PHE A 63 5.37 -4.59 12.84
N THR A 64 5.19 -4.64 11.52
CA THR A 64 5.85 -3.73 10.57
C THR A 64 4.91 -2.68 10.00
N ILE A 65 3.61 -2.96 10.00
CA ILE A 65 2.56 -2.06 9.50
C ILE A 65 1.83 -1.44 10.69
N ASN A 66 1.59 -0.14 10.61
CA ASN A 66 0.85 0.56 11.66
C ASN A 66 -0.60 0.02 11.75
N ASN A 67 -1.17 0.06 12.95
CA ASN A 67 -2.53 -0.43 13.20
C ASN A 67 -3.59 0.33 12.38
N ALA A 68 -3.33 1.60 12.04
CA ALA A 68 -4.24 2.43 11.27
C ALA A 68 -4.42 1.92 9.83
N LEU A 69 -3.35 1.53 9.14
CA LEU A 69 -3.45 0.91 7.81
C LEU A 69 -4.00 -0.50 7.92
N LEU A 70 -3.56 -1.30 8.90
CA LEU A 70 -4.08 -2.67 9.08
C LEU A 70 -5.59 -2.70 9.25
N SER A 71 -6.17 -1.74 9.99
CA SER A 71 -7.63 -1.64 10.16
C SER A 71 -8.41 -1.25 8.88
N ARG A 72 -7.73 -0.80 7.83
CA ARG A 72 -8.31 -0.43 6.51
C ARG A 72 -7.93 -1.40 5.40
N CYS A 73 -7.03 -2.34 5.67
CA CYS A 73 -6.56 -3.32 4.72
C CYS A 73 -7.18 -4.68 5.02
N ARG A 74 -7.38 -5.48 3.97
CA ARG A 74 -7.62 -6.92 4.12
C ARG A 74 -6.28 -7.62 4.06
N LEU A 75 -6.03 -8.52 5.01
CA LEU A 75 -4.82 -9.33 5.01
C LEU A 75 -5.05 -10.59 4.16
N PHE A 76 -4.13 -10.83 3.23
CA PHE A 76 -4.05 -12.06 2.46
C PHE A 76 -2.72 -12.72 2.78
N VAL A 77 -2.76 -13.98 3.20
CA VAL A 77 -1.56 -14.79 3.42
C VAL A 77 -1.37 -15.65 2.17
N PHE A 78 -0.21 -15.50 1.54
CA PHE A 78 0.18 -16.31 0.39
C PHE A 78 1.12 -17.40 0.88
N GLU A 79 0.74 -18.65 0.64
CA GLU A 79 1.60 -19.79 0.86
C GLU A 79 2.57 -19.97 -0.31
N LYS A 80 3.69 -20.63 -0.06
CA LYS A 80 4.59 -21.04 -1.14
C LYS A 80 3.86 -22.01 -2.06
N ILE A 81 4.11 -21.87 -3.36
CA ILE A 81 3.63 -22.80 -4.37
C ILE A 81 4.25 -24.18 -4.07
N SER A 82 3.46 -25.26 -4.11
CA SER A 82 3.96 -26.62 -3.91
C SER A 82 4.70 -27.11 -5.15
N GLU A 83 5.53 -28.16 -5.02
CA GLU A 83 6.28 -28.69 -6.18
C GLU A 83 5.34 -29.20 -7.28
N GLU A 84 4.17 -29.72 -6.91
CA GLU A 84 3.15 -30.23 -7.83
C GLU A 84 2.48 -29.13 -8.67
N ASP A 85 2.42 -27.89 -8.16
CA ASP A 85 1.86 -26.73 -8.87
C ASP A 85 2.90 -26.06 -9.79
N ILE A 86 4.18 -26.43 -9.69
CA ILE A 86 5.29 -25.88 -10.49
C ILE A 86 5.60 -26.75 -11.73
N SER A 87 5.14 -28.01 -11.76
CA SER A 87 5.41 -28.98 -12.83
C SER A 87 4.49 -28.83 -14.05
#